data_AF-A0A0C9STC3-F1
#
_entry.id   AF-A0A0C9STC3-F1
#
_cell.length_a   1.000
_cell.length_b   1.000
_cell.length_c   1.000
_cell.angle_alpha   90.00
_cell.angle_beta   90.00
_cell.angle_gamma   90.00
#
_symmetry.space_group_name_H-M   'P 1'
#
loop_
_entity.id
_entity.type
_entity.pdbx_description
1 polymer ?
#
loop_
_entity_poly.entity_id
_entity_poly.type
_entity_poly.pdbx_seq_one_letter_code
_entity_poly.pdbx_strand_id
1 'polypeptide(L)'
;MSQQVWAAFTDWQVWALSLVQISITIPGYGITYFLPSIINDFGYSVSISQLLTAPAYAIAAVNALVFSYFSDKTQLRSPFIFAAQSIVLLGYIINISDAPSHVKFFGTYLCIIGAFVSGPGGVSW
;
A
#
# COMPACT_ATOMS: atom_id res chain seq x y z
N MET A 1 -24.73 18.39 15.33
CA MET A 1 -24.20 17.79 14.09
C MET A 1 -23.41 18.80 13.26
N SER A 2 -23.98 19.95 12.86
CA SER A 2 -23.24 21.00 12.11
C SER A 2 -22.00 21.56 12.83
N GLN A 3 -22.05 21.68 14.16
CA GLN A 3 -20.93 22.22 14.96
C GLN A 3 -19.71 21.27 15.02
N GLN A 4 -19.94 19.95 14.98
CA GLN A 4 -18.88 18.94 14.94
C GLN A 4 -18.20 18.91 13.57
N VAL A 5 -18.97 19.10 12.49
CA VAL A 5 -18.44 19.22 11.13
C VAL A 5 -17.51 20.42 11.02
N TRP A 6 -17.93 21.58 11.53
CA TRP A 6 -17.09 22.78 11.53
C TRP A 6 -15.82 22.63 12.38
N ALA A 7 -15.92 21.98 13.54
CA ALA A 7 -14.75 21.70 14.38
C ALA A 7 -13.72 20.84 13.64
N ALA A 8 -14.17 19.83 12.88
CA ALA A 8 -13.28 18.97 12.09
C ALA A 8 -12.51 19.75 11.01
N PHE A 9 -13.13 20.74 10.36
CA PHE A 9 -12.44 21.56 9.34
C PHE A 9 -11.39 22.51 9.92
N THR A 10 -11.54 22.91 11.19
CA THR A 10 -10.58 23.80 11.87
C THR A 10 -9.47 23.05 12.62
N ASP A 11 -9.59 21.74 12.76
CA ASP A 11 -8.61 20.92 13.47
C ASP A 11 -7.44 20.53 12.55
N TRP A 12 -6.22 20.95 12.93
CA TRP A 12 -5.01 20.62 12.19
C TRP A 12 -4.69 19.11 12.17
N GLN A 13 -5.13 18.37 13.20
CA GLN A 13 -4.92 16.91 13.28
C GLN A 13 -5.70 16.18 12.20
N VAL A 14 -6.91 16.65 11.90
CA VAL A 14 -7.75 16.10 10.82
C VAL A 14 -7.05 16.26 9.47
N TRP A 15 -6.48 17.43 9.21
CA TRP A 15 -5.73 17.68 7.98
C TRP A 15 -4.44 16.85 7.90
N ALA A 16 -3.69 16.75 9.00
CA ALA A 16 -2.47 15.94 9.05
C ALA A 16 -2.75 14.45 8.79
N LEU A 17 -3.77 13.87 9.45
CA LEU A 17 -4.18 12.49 9.23
C LEU A 17 -4.75 12.27 7.82
N SER A 18 -5.47 13.26 7.28
CA SER A 18 -5.97 13.20 5.90
C SER A 18 -4.83 13.14 4.89
N LEU A 19 -3.76 13.92 5.08
CA LEU A 19 -2.59 13.87 4.20
C LEU A 19 -1.87 12.52 4.26
N VAL A 20 -1.72 11.94 5.45
CA VAL A 20 -1.17 10.58 5.61
C VAL A 20 -2.06 9.55 4.91
N GLN A 21 -3.38 9.68 5.02
CA GLN A 21 -4.29 8.77 4.33
C GLN A 21 -4.23 8.91 2.80
N ILE A 22 -4.10 10.13 2.30
CA ILE A 22 -3.94 10.40 0.87
C ILE A 22 -2.65 9.76 0.35
N SER A 23 -1.53 9.88 1.08
CA SER A 23 -0.26 9.31 0.67
C SER A 23 -0.25 7.78 0.68
N ILE A 24 -1.06 7.13 1.52
CA ILE A 24 -1.24 5.67 1.51
C ILE A 24 -2.16 5.25 0.35
N THR A 25 -3.28 5.96 0.19
CA THR A 25 -4.42 5.50 -0.63
C THR A 25 -4.18 5.70 -2.12
N ILE A 26 -3.63 6.86 -2.53
CA ILE A 26 -3.38 7.16 -3.94
C ILE A 26 -2.44 6.13 -4.60
N PRO A 27 -1.21 5.91 -4.10
CA PRO A 27 -0.32 4.94 -4.72
C PRO A 27 -0.86 3.51 -4.61
N GLY A 28 -1.47 3.16 -3.48
CA GLY A 28 -2.07 1.83 -3.27
C GLY A 28 -3.15 1.49 -4.30
N TYR A 29 -4.05 2.43 -4.61
CA TYR A 29 -5.03 2.24 -5.67
C TYR A 29 -4.41 2.25 -7.06
N GLY A 30 -3.46 3.16 -7.32
CA GLY A 30 -2.78 3.22 -8.62
C GLY A 30 -2.15 1.87 -8.98
N ILE A 31 -1.37 1.28 -8.08
CA ILE A 31 -0.75 -0.02 -8.35
C ILE A 31 -1.78 -1.14 -8.48
N THR A 32 -2.83 -1.13 -7.65
CA THR A 32 -3.88 -2.16 -7.68
C THR A 32 -4.66 -2.15 -9.00
N TYR A 33 -5.05 -0.98 -9.49
CA TYR A 33 -5.81 -0.86 -10.74
C TYR A 33 -4.97 -1.20 -11.97
N PHE A 34 -3.70 -0.81 -11.99
CA PHE A 34 -2.82 -1.03 -13.13
C PHE A 34 -1.99 -2.32 -13.04
N LEU A 35 -2.10 -3.09 -11.95
CA LEU A 35 -1.29 -4.30 -11.73
C LEU A 35 -1.31 -5.29 -12.91
N PRO A 36 -2.48 -5.65 -13.49
CA PRO A 36 -2.51 -6.60 -14.59
C PRO A 36 -1.80 -6.06 -15.85
N SER A 37 -1.93 -4.76 -16.11
CA SER A 37 -1.22 -4.08 -17.21
C SER A 37 0.28 -4.05 -16.98
N ILE A 38 0.73 -3.66 -15.78
CA ILE A 38 2.16 -3.64 -15.42
C ILE A 38 2.79 -5.03 -15.62
N ILE A 39 2.09 -6.09 -15.19
CA ILE A 39 2.58 -7.46 -15.37
C ILE A 39 2.55 -7.86 -16.86
N ASN A 40 1.53 -7.46 -17.62
CA ASN A 40 1.46 -7.71 -19.06
C ASN A 40 2.62 -7.03 -19.82
N ASP A 41 3.02 -5.82 -19.42
CA ASP A 41 4.15 -5.09 -20.00
C ASP A 41 5.49 -5.82 -19.82
N PHE A 42 5.60 -6.75 -18.85
CA PHE A 42 6.78 -7.59 -18.69
C PHE A 42 6.85 -8.79 -19.65
N GLY A 43 5.88 -8.92 -20.57
CA GLY A 43 5.86 -9.95 -21.63
C GLY A 43 4.98 -11.16 -21.35
N TYR A 44 4.18 -11.13 -20.27
CA TYR A 44 3.20 -12.18 -19.97
C TYR A 44 1.90 -11.96 -20.76
N SER A 45 1.19 -13.04 -21.13
CA SER A 45 -0.15 -12.90 -21.73
C SER A 45 -1.16 -12.37 -20.71
N VAL A 46 -2.24 -11.74 -21.18
CA VAL A 46 -3.28 -11.15 -20.31
C VAL A 46 -3.81 -12.15 -19.28
N SER A 47 -4.05 -13.40 -19.69
CA SER A 47 -4.53 -14.46 -18.79
C SER A 47 -3.49 -14.82 -17.71
N ILE A 48 -2.20 -14.87 -18.08
CA ILE A 48 -1.12 -15.14 -17.12
C ILE A 48 -0.95 -13.95 -16.17
N SER A 49 -1.02 -12.72 -16.67
CA SER A 49 -0.92 -11.51 -15.84
C SER A 49 -2.01 -11.47 -14.76
N GLN A 50 -3.26 -11.81 -15.11
CA GLN A 50 -4.34 -11.92 -14.15
C GLN A 50 -4.12 -13.07 -13.14
N LEU A 51 -3.60 -14.21 -13.60
CA LEU A 51 -3.26 -15.30 -12.69
C LEU A 51 -2.15 -14.91 -11.70
N LEU A 52 -1.19 -14.09 -12.14
CA LEU A 52 -0.08 -13.59 -11.33
C LEU A 52 -0.48 -12.48 -10.35
N THR A 53 -1.65 -11.85 -10.48
CA THR A 53 -2.13 -10.90 -9.46
C THR A 53 -2.66 -11.61 -8.22
N ALA A 54 -3.32 -12.76 -8.38
CA ALA A 54 -3.89 -13.54 -7.28
C ALA A 54 -2.87 -13.89 -6.18
N PRO A 55 -1.68 -14.47 -6.47
CA PRO A 55 -0.68 -14.76 -5.45
C PRO A 55 -0.11 -13.48 -4.80
N ALA A 56 -0.03 -12.36 -5.54
CA ALA A 56 0.41 -11.09 -4.97
C ALA A 56 -0.53 -10.63 -3.84
N TYR A 57 -1.84 -10.67 -4.07
CA TYR A 57 -2.84 -10.33 -3.06
C TYR A 57 -2.88 -11.33 -1.90
N ALA A 58 -2.68 -12.63 -2.16
CA ALA A 58 -2.61 -13.63 -1.10
C ALA A 58 -1.43 -13.37 -0.14
N ILE A 59 -0.23 -13.08 -0.69
CA ILE A 59 0.95 -12.73 0.11
C ILE A 59 0.74 -11.42 0.87
N ALA A 60 0.10 -10.43 0.24
CA ALA A 60 -0.22 -9.17 0.88
C ALA A 60 -1.20 -9.33 2.04
N ALA A 61 -2.24 -10.18 1.89
CA ALA A 61 -3.19 -10.49 2.95
C ALA A 61 -2.51 -11.16 4.16
N VAL A 62 -1.63 -12.13 3.91
CA VAL A 62 -0.85 -12.78 4.98
C VAL A 62 0.03 -11.77 5.71
N ASN A 63 0.75 -10.91 4.97
CA ASN A 63 1.58 -9.88 5.59
C ASN A 63 0.75 -8.86 6.38
N ALA A 64 -0.42 -8.46 5.88
CA ALA A 64 -1.32 -7.56 6.59
C ALA A 64 -1.75 -8.15 7.95
N LEU A 65 -2.10 -9.44 8.00
CA LEU A 65 -2.44 -10.13 9.25
C LEU A 65 -1.26 -10.17 10.24
N VAL A 66 -0.07 -10.47 9.74
CA VAL A 66 1.16 -10.52 10.57
C VAL A 66 1.46 -9.14 11.15
N PHE A 67 1.47 -8.10 10.32
CA PHE A 67 1.74 -6.73 10.78
C PHE A 67 0.65 -6.21 11.72
N SER A 68 -0.63 -6.52 11.46
CA SER A 68 -1.73 -6.17 12.37
C SER A 68 -1.52 -6.80 13.74
N TYR A 69 -1.21 -8.11 13.79
CA TYR A 69 -0.97 -8.81 15.05
C TYR A 69 0.18 -8.19 15.87
N PHE A 70 1.30 -7.86 15.22
CA PHE A 70 2.43 -7.22 15.90
C PHE A 70 2.16 -5.76 16.31
N SER A 71 1.44 -5.01 15.47
CA SER A 71 0.99 -3.65 15.78
C SER A 71 0.08 -3.67 17.02
N ASP A 72 -0.87 -4.59 17.07
CA ASP A 72 -1.80 -4.73 18.21
C ASP A 72 -1.07 -5.16 19.48
N LYS A 73 -0.07 -6.05 19.37
CA LYS A 73 0.72 -6.49 20.53
C LYS A 73 1.61 -5.38 21.11
N THR A 74 2.16 -4.52 20.27
CA THR A 74 3.07 -3.44 20.69
C THR A 74 2.35 -2.16 21.09
N GLN A 75 1.05 -2.04 20.80
CA GLN A 75 0.22 -0.85 21.07
C GLN A 75 0.80 0.44 20.43
N LEU A 76 1.70 0.28 19.45
CA LEU A 76 2.36 1.37 18.73
C LEU A 76 2.10 1.18 17.25
N ARG A 77 1.26 2.03 16.65
CA ARG A 77 0.86 1.90 15.24
C ARG A 77 1.80 2.62 14.27
N SER A 78 2.32 3.78 14.66
CA SER A 78 3.15 4.65 13.80
C SER A 78 4.36 3.93 13.16
N PRO A 79 5.17 3.15 13.92
CA PRO A 79 6.35 2.49 13.36
C PRO A 79 6.00 1.48 12.26
N PHE A 80 4.87 0.77 12.39
CA PHE A 80 4.43 -0.21 11.40
C PHE A 80 3.93 0.45 10.12
N ILE A 81 3.23 1.58 10.23
CA ILE A 81 2.80 2.38 9.08
C ILE A 81 4.02 2.92 8.33
N PHE A 82 5.00 3.49 9.05
CA PHE A 82 6.24 3.98 8.44
C PHE A 82 7.04 2.85 7.77
N ALA A 83 7.14 1.68 8.41
CA ALA A 83 7.81 0.53 7.82
C ALA A 83 7.10 0.05 6.54
N ALA A 84 5.77 -0.06 6.57
CA ALA A 84 4.97 -0.44 5.41
C ALA A 84 5.12 0.55 4.25
N GLN A 85 5.05 1.85 4.53
CA GLN A 85 5.26 2.90 3.54
C GLN A 85 6.68 2.93 2.99
N SER A 86 7.69 2.58 3.81
CA SER A 86 9.07 2.44 3.34
C SER A 86 9.21 1.27 2.36
N ILE A 87 8.51 0.16 2.58
CA ILE A 87 8.47 -0.99 1.64
C ILE A 87 7.83 -0.57 0.32
N VAL A 88 6.71 0.18 0.37
CA VAL A 88 6.06 0.72 -0.83
C VAL A 88 7.01 1.64 -1.61
N LEU A 89 7.68 2.55 -0.90
CA LEU A 89 8.64 3.47 -1.50
C LEU A 89 9.77 2.72 -2.20
N LEU A 90 10.34 1.69 -1.56
CA LEU A 90 11.36 0.85 -2.18
C LEU A 90 10.86 0.14 -3.44
N GLY A 91 9.62 -0.37 -3.43
CA GLY A 91 9.01 -0.98 -4.62
C GLY A 91 8.88 0.01 -5.78
N TYR A 92 8.47 1.26 -5.51
CA TYR A 92 8.43 2.30 -6.54
C TYR A 92 9.81 2.74 -7.02
N ILE A 93 10.81 2.83 -6.13
CA ILE A 93 12.20 3.11 -6.50
C ILE A 93 12.73 2.03 -7.47
N ILE A 94 12.41 0.76 -7.22
CA ILE A 94 12.78 -0.33 -8.11
C ILE A 94 12.10 -0.18 -9.48
N ASN A 95 10.81 0.15 -9.50
CA ASN A 95 10.05 0.29 -10.74
C ASN A 95 10.52 1.47 -11.61
N ILE A 96 10.96 2.59 -11.02
CA ILE A 96 11.51 3.74 -11.76
C ILE A 96 12.96 3.55 -12.20
N SER A 97 13.73 2.72 -11.50
CA SER A 97 15.12 2.44 -11.85
C SER A 97 15.26 1.70 -13.19
N ASP A 98 16.46 1.76 -13.79
CA ASP A 98 16.80 0.97 -14.98
C ASP A 98 17.14 -0.49 -14.63
N ALA A 99 16.20 -1.15 -13.97
CA ALA A 99 16.30 -2.54 -13.57
C ALA A 99 15.66 -3.47 -14.62
N PRO A 100 16.15 -4.70 -14.77
CA PRO A 100 15.56 -5.67 -15.68
C PRO A 100 14.13 -6.07 -15.25
N SER A 101 13.30 -6.53 -16.19
CA SER A 101 11.86 -6.76 -15.98
C SER A 101 11.53 -7.67 -14.79
N HIS A 102 12.38 -8.65 -14.49
CA HIS A 102 12.18 -9.54 -13.34
C HIS A 102 12.37 -8.82 -11.98
N VAL A 103 13.28 -7.85 -11.91
CA VAL A 103 13.48 -7.02 -10.70
C VAL A 103 12.32 -6.04 -10.54
N LYS A 104 11.83 -5.45 -11.64
CA LYS A 104 10.61 -4.59 -11.63
C LYS A 104 9.36 -5.37 -11.22
N PHE A 105 9.22 -6.61 -11.67
CA PHE A 105 8.14 -7.50 -11.22
C PHE A 105 8.17 -7.72 -9.71
N PHE A 106 9.35 -7.98 -9.13
CA PHE A 106 9.52 -8.05 -7.68
C PHE A 106 9.19 -6.73 -6.98
N GLY A 107 9.64 -5.59 -7.53
CA GLY A 107 9.29 -4.26 -7.03
C GLY A 107 7.78 -3.99 -7.00
N THR A 108 7.06 -4.47 -8.01
CA THR A 108 5.59 -4.37 -8.08
C THR A 108 4.90 -5.17 -6.98
N TYR A 109 5.41 -6.36 -6.66
CA TYR A 109 4.92 -7.16 -5.53
C TYR A 109 5.17 -6.48 -4.18
N LEU A 110 6.34 -5.85 -4.00
CA LEU A 110 6.63 -5.07 -2.79
C LEU A 110 5.65 -3.92 -2.60
N CYS A 111 5.28 -3.21 -3.67
CA CYS A 111 4.27 -2.15 -3.58
C CYS A 111 2.92 -2.67 -3.10
N ILE A 112 2.45 -3.82 -3.62
CA ILE A 112 1.18 -4.45 -3.22
C ILE A 112 1.24 -4.86 -1.74
N ILE A 113 2.32 -5.52 -1.32
CA ILE A 113 2.50 -5.97 0.07
C ILE A 113 2.47 -4.79 1.04
N GLY A 114 3.26 -3.75 0.77
CA GLY A 114 3.32 -2.58 1.63
C GLY A 114 2.01 -1.80 1.69
N ALA A 115 1.32 -1.64 0.55
CA ALA A 115 0.07 -0.87 0.47
C ALA A 115 -1.05 -1.49 1.34
N PHE A 116 -1.20 -2.82 1.29
CA PHE A 116 -2.23 -3.54 2.05
C PHE A 116 -1.97 -3.55 3.56
N VAL A 117 -0.70 -3.49 3.99
CA VAL A 117 -0.34 -3.38 5.40
C VAL A 117 -0.68 -1.99 5.95
N SER A 118 -0.42 -0.92 5.19
CA SER A 118 -0.69 0.46 5.63
C SER A 118 -2.16 0.87 5.61
N GLY A 119 -3.01 0.15 4.87
CA GLY A 119 -4.43 0.49 4.69
C GLY A 119 -5.25 0.52 5.99
N PRO A 120 -5.27 -0.56 6.80
CA PRO A 120 -6.04 -0.59 8.04
C PRO A 120 -5.50 0.39 9.10
N GLY A 121 -4.18 0.51 9.23
CA GLY A 121 -3.54 1.24 10.32
C GLY A 121 -3.80 2.74 10.36
N GLY A 122 -4.13 3.37 9.22
CA GLY A 122 -4.39 4.80 9.15
C GLY A 122 -5.85 5.22 9.33
N VAL A 123 -6.80 4.27 9.32
CA VAL A 123 -8.26 4.53 9.48
C VAL A 123 -8.90 3.73 10.60
N SER A 124 -8.29 2.64 11.06
CA SER A 124 -8.78 1.96 12.25
C SER A 124 -8.40 2.78 13.47
N TRP A 125 -9.42 3.28 14.15
CA TRP A 125 -9.36 3.94 15.46
C TRP A 125 -9.59 2.85 16.52
#